data_AF-A0A832GVZ9-F1
#
_entry.id   AF-A0A832GVZ9-F1
#
_cell.length_a   1.000
_cell.length_b   1.000
_cell.length_c   1.000
_cell.angle_alpha   90.00
_cell.angle_beta   90.00
_cell.angle_gamma   90.00
#
_symmetry.space_group_name_H-M   'P 1'
#
loop_
_entity.id
_entity.type
_entity.pdbx_description
1 polymer ?
#
loop_
_entity_poly.entity_id
_entity_poly.type
_entity_poly.pdbx_seq_one_letter_code
_entity_poly.pdbx_strand_id
1 'polypeptide(L)'
;THYYQEYFQEHKEGALKNWLVFEVIGVVIGAFISGLISNRLSFKLEHSPKISSKVRIFAALAGGALFGFGAQLGRGCTSGSALSGMAVMSAGGIITMLAIFGGAYLFAYFFRKLWI
;
A
#
# COMPACT_ATOMS: atom_id res chain seq x y z
N THR A 1 24.06 -3.77 7.23
CA THR A 1 23.96 -2.31 7.02
C THR A 1 23.57 -1.64 8.32
N HIS A 2 24.08 -0.43 8.57
CA HIS A 2 23.90 0.34 9.82
C HIS A 2 22.45 0.35 10.35
N TYR A 3 21.49 0.49 9.43
CA TYR A 3 20.05 0.43 9.69
C TYR A 3 19.59 -0.82 10.45
N TYR A 4 20.03 -2.01 10.07
CA TYR A 4 19.61 -3.24 10.77
C TYR A 4 20.24 -3.33 12.15
N GLN A 5 21.48 -2.86 12.33
CA GLN A 5 22.13 -2.86 13.63
C GLN A 5 21.43 -1.91 14.61
N GLU A 6 21.03 -0.71 14.17
CA GLU A 6 20.21 0.21 14.96
C GLU A 6 18.82 -0.38 15.26
N TYR A 7 18.17 -0.98 14.25
CA TYR A 7 16.85 -1.61 14.42
C TYR A 7 16.86 -2.74 15.45
N PHE A 8 17.88 -3.61 15.44
CA PHE A 8 18.04 -4.68 16.43
C PHE A 8 18.45 -4.16 17.82
N GLN A 9 19.11 -3.01 17.91
CA GLN A 9 19.46 -2.38 19.19
C GLN A 9 18.24 -1.71 19.86
N GLU A 10 17.38 -1.05 19.08
CA GLU A 10 16.11 -0.48 19.57
C GLU A 10 15.07 -1.56 19.91
N HIS A 11 15.03 -2.67 19.17
CA HIS A 11 14.02 -3.73 19.34
C HIS A 11 14.61 -5.03 19.91
N LYS A 12 15.30 -4.93 21.05
CA LYS A 12 15.97 -6.04 21.74
C LYS A 12 15.05 -7.23 22.07
N GLU A 13 13.75 -7.01 22.24
CA GLU A 13 12.79 -8.06 22.59
C GLU A 13 12.24 -8.85 21.39
N GLY A 14 12.69 -8.52 20.16
CA GLY A 14 12.36 -9.25 18.93
C GLY A 14 11.63 -8.38 17.90
N ALA A 15 12.04 -8.50 16.63
CA ALA A 15 11.50 -7.73 15.51
C ALA A 15 9.97 -7.90 15.30
N LEU A 16 9.39 -8.97 15.83
CA LEU A 16 7.95 -9.26 15.77
C LEU A 16 7.12 -8.52 16.82
N LYS A 17 7.74 -7.99 17.89
CA LYS A 17 7.06 -7.17 18.91
C LYS A 17 7.03 -5.68 18.55
N ASN A 18 7.09 -5.35 17.27
CA ASN A 18 6.94 -3.98 16.83
C ASN A 18 5.44 -3.63 16.81
N TRP A 19 5.08 -2.42 17.27
CA TRP A 19 3.69 -1.94 17.22
C TRP A 19 3.09 -2.14 15.83
N LEU A 20 3.88 -1.87 14.78
CA LEU A 20 3.46 -1.96 13.39
C LEU A 20 2.99 -3.37 13.00
N VAL A 21 3.54 -4.43 13.62
CA VAL A 21 3.09 -5.82 13.38
C VAL A 21 1.66 -6.00 13.90
N PHE A 22 1.36 -5.49 15.09
CA PHE A 22 0.01 -5.54 15.67
C PHE A 22 -0.98 -4.69 14.87
N GLU A 23 -0.56 -3.52 14.38
CA GLU A 23 -1.39 -2.68 13.50
C GLU A 23 -1.76 -3.41 12.22
N VAL A 24 -0.78 -4.00 11.52
CA VAL A 24 -1.02 -4.73 10.26
C VAL A 24 -1.95 -5.93 10.48
N ILE A 25 -1.74 -6.70 11.57
CA ILE A 25 -2.63 -7.80 11.94
C ILE A 25 -4.05 -7.29 12.21
N GLY A 26 -4.18 -6.19 12.95
CA GLY A 26 -5.47 -5.56 13.24
C GLY A 26 -6.21 -5.10 11.99
N VAL A 27 -5.50 -4.50 11.03
CA VAL A 27 -6.07 -4.09 9.73
C VAL A 27 -6.56 -5.29 8.93
N VAL A 28 -5.80 -6.39 8.89
CA VAL A 28 -6.20 -7.62 8.18
C VAL A 28 -7.46 -8.23 8.81
N ILE A 29 -7.49 -8.36 10.14
CA ILE A 29 -8.65 -8.89 10.86
C ILE A 29 -9.87 -7.98 10.69
N GLY A 30 -9.68 -6.66 10.82
CA GLY A 30 -10.74 -5.66 10.65
C GLY A 30 -11.35 -5.68 9.24
N ALA A 31 -10.50 -5.78 8.21
CA ALA A 31 -10.95 -5.91 6.82
C ALA A 31 -11.74 -7.20 6.59
N PHE A 32 -11.32 -8.31 7.20
CA PHE A 32 -12.02 -9.59 7.11
C PHE A 32 -13.40 -9.55 7.79
N ILE A 33 -13.47 -9.03 9.02
CA ILE A 33 -14.74 -8.88 9.76
C ILE A 33 -15.69 -7.94 9.00
N SER A 34 -15.18 -6.80 8.51
CA SER A 34 -15.98 -5.85 7.72
C SER A 34 -16.54 -6.50 6.44
N GLY A 35 -15.74 -7.32 5.76
CA GLY A 35 -16.16 -8.06 4.58
C GLY A 35 -17.20 -9.15 4.88
N LEU A 36 -17.11 -9.80 6.05
CA LEU A 36 -18.09 -10.79 6.52
C LEU A 36 -19.43 -10.12 6.84
N ILE A 37 -19.42 -9.01 7.59
CA ILE A 37 -20.64 -8.26 7.93
C ILE A 37 -21.33 -7.74 6.68
N SER A 38 -20.55 -7.28 5.70
CA SER A 38 -21.07 -6.78 4.41
C SER A 38 -21.52 -7.90 3.47
N ASN A 39 -21.38 -9.17 3.87
CA ASN A 39 -21.63 -10.36 3.04
C ASN A 39 -21.02 -10.28 1.63
N ARG A 40 -19.88 -9.57 1.52
CA ARG A 40 -19.18 -9.30 0.25
C ARG A 40 -17.87 -10.08 0.15
N LEU A 41 -17.66 -11.04 1.05
CA LEU A 41 -16.52 -11.93 1.02
C LEU A 41 -16.67 -12.90 -0.15
N SER A 42 -16.09 -12.53 -1.29
CA SER A 42 -16.09 -13.36 -2.48
C SER A 42 -14.71 -13.35 -3.09
N PHE A 43 -14.18 -14.54 -3.36
CA PHE A 43 -12.89 -14.71 -4.01
C PHE A 43 -13.05 -14.44 -5.50
N LYS A 44 -13.02 -13.15 -5.87
CA LYS A 44 -13.22 -12.69 -7.25
C LYS A 44 -11.96 -12.05 -7.80
N LEU A 45 -11.54 -12.52 -8.96
CA LEU A 45 -10.57 -11.83 -9.79
C LEU A 45 -11.30 -10.95 -10.81
N GLU A 46 -11.76 -9.78 -10.36
CA GLU A 46 -12.29 -8.67 -11.20
C GLU A 46 -11.37 -8.20 -12.35
N HIS A 47 -11.42 -8.82 -13.53
CA HIS A 47 -10.65 -8.38 -14.71
C HIS A 47 -11.58 -8.01 -15.87
N SER A 48 -11.09 -7.16 -16.79
CA SER A 48 -11.82 -6.91 -18.03
C SER A 48 -11.99 -8.22 -18.82
N PRO A 49 -13.15 -8.48 -19.45
CA PRO A 49 -13.35 -9.66 -20.29
C PRO A 49 -12.36 -9.75 -21.47
N LYS A 50 -11.66 -8.65 -21.80
CA LYS A 50 -10.66 -8.59 -22.86
C LYS A 50 -9.27 -9.06 -22.42
N ILE A 51 -9.04 -9.31 -21.13
CA ILE A 51 -7.72 -9.62 -20.57
C ILE A 51 -7.77 -10.94 -19.79
N SER A 52 -6.73 -11.75 -19.95
CA SER A 52 -6.57 -12.98 -19.18
C SER A 52 -6.24 -12.67 -17.71
N SER A 53 -6.77 -13.47 -16.79
CA SER A 53 -6.50 -13.37 -15.36
C SER A 53 -4.99 -13.36 -15.04
N LYS A 54 -4.16 -14.04 -15.85
CA LYS A 54 -2.69 -14.07 -15.70
C LYS A 54 -2.05 -12.68 -15.87
N VAL A 55 -2.49 -11.92 -16.88
CA VAL A 55 -1.95 -10.58 -17.16
C VAL A 55 -2.31 -9.61 -16.05
N ARG A 56 -3.53 -9.70 -15.49
CA ARG A 56 -3.94 -8.87 -14.35
C ARG A 56 -3.12 -9.18 -13.10
N ILE A 57 -2.90 -10.46 -12.79
CA ILE A 57 -2.08 -10.85 -11.63
C ILE A 57 -0.66 -10.32 -11.80
N PHE A 58 -0.05 -10.49 -12.97
CA PHE A 58 1.29 -9.97 -13.24
C PHE A 58 1.35 -8.45 -13.09
N ALA A 59 0.40 -7.72 -13.66
CA ALA A 59 0.35 -6.27 -13.55
C ALA A 59 0.10 -5.78 -12.12
N ALA A 60 -0.73 -6.47 -11.34
CA ALA A 60 -0.96 -6.14 -9.94
C ALA A 60 0.29 -6.37 -9.08
N LEU A 61 1.00 -7.48 -9.32
CA LEU A 61 2.27 -7.78 -8.64
C LEU A 61 3.37 -6.80 -9.04
N ALA A 62 3.52 -6.51 -10.34
CA ALA A 62 4.48 -5.54 -10.84
C ALA A 62 4.19 -4.13 -10.30
N GLY A 63 2.92 -3.71 -10.31
CA GLY A 63 2.49 -2.43 -9.74
C GLY A 63 2.73 -2.35 -8.24
N GLY A 64 2.43 -3.42 -7.50
CA GLY A 64 2.72 -3.51 -6.06
C GLY A 64 4.21 -3.45 -5.74
N ALA A 65 5.05 -4.11 -6.53
CA ALA A 65 6.52 -4.05 -6.39
C ALA A 65 7.06 -2.64 -6.67
N LEU A 66 6.59 -1.99 -7.75
CA LEU A 66 6.95 -0.61 -8.08
C LEU A 66 6.50 0.36 -6.98
N PHE A 67 5.29 0.19 -6.45
CA PHE A 67 4.80 0.99 -5.33
C PHE A 67 5.65 0.79 -4.07
N GLY A 68 5.97 -0.46 -3.71
CA GLY A 68 6.82 -0.77 -2.57
C GLY A 68 8.23 -0.18 -2.70
N PHE A 69 8.82 -0.28 -3.90
CA PHE A 69 10.11 0.34 -4.19
C PHE A 69 10.05 1.87 -4.08
N GLY A 70 9.01 2.49 -4.64
CA GLY A 70 8.78 3.93 -4.52
C GLY A 70 8.55 4.39 -3.08
N ALA A 71 7.79 3.61 -2.29
CA ALA A 71 7.55 3.89 -0.87
C ALA A 71 8.83 3.85 -0.04
N GLN A 72 9.75 2.91 -0.36
CA GLN A 72 11.04 2.83 0.29
C GLN A 72 11.93 4.05 -0.06
N LEU A 73 11.93 4.49 -1.32
CA LEU A 73 12.67 5.69 -1.75
C LEU A 73 12.10 6.97 -1.13
N GLY A 74 10.77 7.08 -1.06
CA GLY A 74 10.06 8.19 -0.44
C GLY A 74 10.07 8.16 1.09
N ARG A 75 10.66 7.12 1.71
CA ARG A 75 10.63 6.84 3.17
C ARG A 75 9.21 6.97 3.74
N GLY A 76 8.24 6.46 3.01
CA GLY A 76 6.86 6.86 3.21
C GLY A 76 5.83 6.05 2.43
N CYS A 77 4.67 5.85 3.02
CA CYS A 77 3.50 5.27 2.36
C CYS A 77 2.34 6.26 2.34
N THR A 78 1.25 5.92 1.65
CA THR A 78 0.06 6.78 1.55
C THR A 78 -0.51 7.11 2.93
N SER A 79 -0.58 6.13 3.85
CA SER A 79 -1.12 6.36 5.20
C SER A 79 -0.22 7.25 6.04
N GLY A 80 1.09 7.00 6.07
CA GLY A 80 2.02 7.75 6.92
C GLY A 80 2.40 9.11 6.33
N SER A 81 2.97 9.12 5.13
CA SER A 81 3.55 10.34 4.56
C SER A 81 2.51 11.24 3.92
N ALA A 82 1.45 10.67 3.33
CA ALA A 82 0.40 11.47 2.73
C ALA A 82 -0.70 11.83 3.75
N LEU A 83 -1.38 10.85 4.37
CA LEU A 83 -2.49 11.14 5.29
C LEU A 83 -2.02 11.74 6.62
N SER A 84 -1.14 11.09 7.38
CA SER A 84 -0.67 11.64 8.66
C SER A 84 0.17 12.90 8.48
N GLY A 85 1.01 12.94 7.44
CA GLY A 85 1.79 14.13 7.08
C GLY A 85 0.93 15.35 6.74
N MET A 86 -0.19 15.18 6.04
CA MET A 86 -1.14 16.26 5.80
C MET A 86 -1.94 16.64 7.05
N ALA A 87 -2.26 15.69 7.93
CA ALA A 87 -2.99 15.97 9.17
C ALA A 87 -2.23 16.92 10.10
N VAL A 88 -0.89 16.87 10.08
CA VAL A 88 -0.01 17.82 10.81
C VAL A 88 0.37 19.04 9.97
N MET A 89 -0.28 19.27 8.83
CA MET A 89 -0.05 20.37 7.89
C MET A 89 1.42 20.48 7.41
N SER A 90 2.10 19.35 7.27
CA SER A 90 3.46 19.30 6.75
C SER A 90 3.48 19.58 5.24
N ALA A 91 4.33 20.50 4.80
CA ALA A 91 4.56 20.77 3.39
C ALA A 91 4.97 19.49 2.62
N GLY A 92 5.77 18.62 3.26
CA GLY A 92 6.15 17.33 2.68
C GLY A 92 4.96 16.38 2.48
N GLY A 93 4.00 16.39 3.40
CA GLY A 93 2.79 15.56 3.29
C GLY A 93 1.87 16.01 2.16
N ILE A 94 1.69 17.33 2.01
CA ILE A 94 0.89 17.91 0.92
C ILE A 94 1.52 17.59 -0.45
N ILE A 95 2.84 17.78 -0.59
CA ILE A 95 3.56 17.46 -1.83
C ILE A 95 3.46 15.96 -2.14
N THR A 96 3.64 15.10 -1.13
CA THR A 96 3.52 13.65 -1.29
C THR A 96 2.12 13.25 -1.75
N MET A 97 1.07 13.84 -1.17
CA MET A 97 -0.32 13.59 -1.57
C MET A 97 -0.57 13.99 -3.03
N LEU A 98 -0.13 15.19 -3.42
CA LEU A 98 -0.27 15.67 -4.79
C LEU A 98 0.50 14.79 -5.78
N ALA A 99 1.71 14.34 -5.43
CA ALA A 99 2.52 13.48 -6.27
C ALA A 99 1.89 12.08 -6.44
N ILE A 100 1.39 11.48 -5.36
CA ILE A 100 0.76 10.15 -5.40
C ILE A 100 -0.53 10.20 -6.23
N PHE A 101 -1.46 11.10 -5.89
CA PHE A 101 -2.74 11.17 -6.58
C PHE A 101 -2.60 11.74 -7.99
N GLY A 102 -1.80 12.79 -8.18
CA GLY A 102 -1.52 13.36 -9.49
C GLY A 102 -0.87 12.34 -10.43
N GLY A 103 0.14 11.61 -9.95
CA GLY A 103 0.74 10.51 -10.68
C GLY A 103 -0.27 9.41 -11.01
N ALA A 104 -1.06 8.98 -10.02
CA ALA A 104 -2.07 7.95 -10.22
C ALA A 104 -3.09 8.32 -11.31
N TYR A 105 -3.60 9.56 -11.33
CA TYR A 105 -4.52 10.01 -12.37
C TYR A 105 -3.86 10.10 -13.76
N LEU A 106 -2.59 10.53 -13.84
CA LEU A 106 -1.85 10.56 -15.10
C LEU A 106 -1.64 9.14 -15.67
N PHE A 107 -1.23 8.20 -14.83
CA PHE A 107 -1.01 6.81 -15.24
C PHE A 107 -2.31 6.02 -15.44
N ALA A 108 -3.40 6.40 -14.76
CA ALA A 108 -4.70 5.73 -14.90
C ALA A 108 -5.18 5.71 -16.35
N TYR A 109 -4.93 6.76 -17.14
CA TYR A 109 -5.31 6.78 -18.56
C TYR A 109 -4.61 5.69 -19.39
N PHE A 110 -3.34 5.39 -19.09
CA PHE A 110 -2.59 4.36 -19.79
C PHE A 110 -3.04 2.96 -19.39
N PHE A 111 -3.28 2.73 -18.10
CA PHE A 111 -3.70 1.43 -17.57
C PHE A 111 -5.21 1.19 -17.61
N ARG A 112 -6.01 2.12 -18.14
CA ARG A 112 -7.48 1.98 -18.22
C ARG A 112 -7.95 0.71 -18.94
N LYS A 113 -7.23 0.29 -19.99
CA LYS A 113 -7.54 -0.95 -20.73
C LYS A 113 -7.38 -2.20 -19.87
N LEU A 114 -6.67 -2.12 -18.74
CA LEU A 114 -6.50 -3.23 -17.81
C LEU A 114 -7.76 -3.51 -16.98
N TRP A 115 -8.66 -2.52 -16.89
CA TRP A 115 -9.82 -2.53 -16.00
C TRP A 115 -11.16 -2.38 -16.75
N ILE A 116 -11.16 -1.74 -17.93
CA ILE A 116 -12.30 -1.62 -18.86
C ILE A 116 -12.24 -2.72 -19.91
#